data_AF-A0A2G6GAR5-F1
#
_entry.id   AF-A0A2G6GAR5-F1
#
_cell.length_a   1.000
_cell.length_b   1.000
_cell.length_c   1.000
_cell.angle_alpha   90.00
_cell.angle_beta   90.00
_cell.angle_gamma   90.00
#
_symmetry.space_group_name_H-M   'P 1'
#
loop_
_entity.id
_entity.type
_entity.pdbx_description
1 polymer ?
#
loop_
_entity_poly.entity_id
_entity_poly.type
_entity_poly.pdbx_seq_one_letter_code
_entity_poly.pdbx_strand_id
1 'polypeptide(L)'
;MKKISTKLISILIIIQMTFGSSVFAQEIQKTETKQGVQKTQVQETVNEPTEVLDIQKDLENTQKEQTDLQDETSNEKEELKEKLKEELKDQKEKPKEDDKEKPKTQAKSASSPDSAENQNQNQAKHKISDFDGSLNYNYGIELPKGRNGLTPNIVLSYKSSDKSLDSIVAKGWSISIPYIQRINKKGTNNLYTQNYFSSSIDGELVEQENGIYTPRVENGSFLKYQYTNNTWTITDKTGTIYEFGKTENSKQDNPENTEQVYKWYLEKTTDTNGNTISYTYFKDAGQIYPDTISYNQSGIFKIQFNRSAKERTNTSYKTAFKVQTNYRIDKISILINDEKKKEYNLNIQNNLIKDIQESGFENGSEIKLPKEDFDYINKTVSGFIKNDNFLLPTDSNNKVIQLNSHSSYKGTFFQDVNG
;
A
#
# COMPACT_ATOMS: atom_id res chain seq x y z
N MET A 1 -51.80 -62.86 -1.57
CA MET A 1 -50.46 -62.26 -1.34
C MET A 1 -50.59 -60.76 -1.53
N LYS A 2 -50.18 -59.92 -0.55
CA LYS A 2 -50.35 -58.45 -0.62
C LYS A 2 -49.29 -57.83 -1.56
N LYS A 3 -49.71 -57.05 -2.55
CA LYS A 3 -48.82 -56.12 -3.27
C LYS A 3 -48.69 -54.83 -2.46
N ILE A 4 -47.46 -54.43 -2.16
CA ILE A 4 -47.14 -53.12 -1.58
C ILE A 4 -47.00 -52.13 -2.74
N SER A 5 -47.71 -51.01 -2.66
CA SER A 5 -47.65 -49.92 -3.64
C SER A 5 -47.04 -48.69 -2.97
N THR A 6 -45.78 -48.41 -3.28
CA THR A 6 -45.04 -47.29 -2.71
C THR A 6 -45.28 -46.03 -3.54
N LYS A 7 -46.08 -45.09 -3.01
CA LYS A 7 -46.21 -43.76 -3.62
C LYS A 7 -44.97 -42.93 -3.29
N LEU A 8 -44.20 -42.50 -4.31
CA LEU A 8 -43.26 -41.39 -4.14
C LEU A 8 -44.04 -40.08 -3.99
N ILE A 9 -43.61 -39.26 -3.04
CA ILE A 9 -44.06 -37.87 -2.87
C ILE A 9 -42.94 -36.98 -3.38
N SER A 10 -43.15 -36.32 -4.52
CA SER A 10 -42.23 -35.32 -5.05
C SER A 10 -42.50 -33.98 -4.35
N ILE A 11 -41.53 -33.49 -3.58
CA ILE A 11 -41.58 -32.15 -2.97
C ILE A 11 -41.02 -31.15 -3.98
N LEU A 12 -41.87 -30.24 -4.44
CA LEU A 12 -41.50 -29.13 -5.33
C LEU A 12 -41.23 -27.89 -4.46
N ILE A 13 -39.96 -27.52 -4.27
CA ILE A 13 -39.58 -26.30 -3.56
C ILE A 13 -39.58 -25.14 -4.57
N ILE A 14 -40.58 -24.27 -4.48
CA ILE A 14 -40.65 -23.03 -5.26
C ILE A 14 -39.94 -21.93 -4.47
N ILE A 15 -38.73 -21.54 -4.91
CA ILE A 15 -38.01 -20.38 -4.36
C ILE A 15 -38.49 -19.14 -5.12
N GLN A 16 -39.38 -18.34 -4.52
CA GLN A 16 -39.66 -16.99 -5.00
C GLN A 16 -38.52 -16.06 -4.59
N MET A 17 -37.67 -15.67 -5.55
CA MET A 17 -36.81 -14.49 -5.39
C MET A 17 -37.65 -13.23 -5.58
N THR A 18 -37.92 -12.51 -4.49
CA THR A 18 -38.44 -11.15 -4.54
C THR A 18 -37.29 -10.19 -4.82
N PHE A 19 -37.29 -9.57 -6.00
CA PHE A 19 -36.37 -8.47 -6.30
C PHE A 19 -36.82 -7.21 -5.56
N GLY A 20 -36.11 -6.86 -4.49
CA GLY A 20 -36.26 -5.55 -3.84
C GLY A 20 -35.79 -4.45 -4.78
N SER A 21 -36.70 -3.54 -5.15
CA SER A 21 -36.39 -2.36 -5.95
C SER A 21 -35.55 -1.37 -5.15
N SER A 22 -34.39 -0.99 -5.68
CA SER A 22 -33.49 -0.01 -5.06
C SER A 22 -34.17 1.36 -4.88
N VAL A 23 -34.14 1.89 -3.66
CA VAL A 23 -34.48 3.29 -3.39
C VAL A 23 -33.20 4.12 -3.55
N PHE A 24 -33.25 5.14 -4.42
CA PHE A 24 -32.22 6.16 -4.50
C PHE A 24 -32.31 7.07 -3.28
N ALA A 25 -31.21 7.22 -2.54
CA ALA A 25 -30.98 8.36 -1.67
C ALA A 25 -30.13 9.38 -2.45
N GLN A 26 -30.67 10.58 -2.64
CA GLN A 26 -30.00 11.67 -3.35
C GLN A 26 -29.47 12.69 -2.33
N GLU A 27 -28.21 13.08 -2.46
CA GLU A 27 -27.57 14.05 -1.56
C GLU A 27 -28.12 15.45 -1.80
N ILE A 28 -28.70 16.07 -0.76
CA ILE A 28 -29.19 17.45 -0.82
C ILE A 28 -28.01 18.38 -0.54
N GLN A 29 -27.51 19.05 -1.58
CA GLN A 29 -26.54 20.13 -1.40
C GLN A 29 -27.19 21.32 -0.69
N LYS A 30 -26.63 21.73 0.45
CA LYS A 30 -26.89 23.05 1.04
C LYS A 30 -26.03 24.09 0.32
N THR A 31 -26.62 24.78 -0.63
CA THR A 31 -26.04 26.01 -1.19
C THR A 31 -26.60 27.21 -0.44
N GLU A 32 -25.72 28.00 0.18
CA GLU A 32 -26.10 29.29 0.76
C GLU A 32 -26.30 30.33 -0.35
N THR A 33 -27.49 30.95 -0.41
CA THR A 33 -27.69 32.20 -1.16
C THR A 33 -28.57 33.14 -0.33
N LYS A 34 -28.11 34.38 -0.13
CA LYS A 34 -28.82 35.41 0.65
C LYS A 34 -29.81 36.21 -0.21
N GLN A 35 -30.77 36.82 0.50
CA GLN A 35 -31.68 37.92 0.11
C GLN A 35 -32.89 37.57 -0.79
N GLY A 36 -34.06 38.09 -0.37
CA GLY A 36 -35.32 38.01 -1.11
C GLY A 36 -36.55 38.19 -0.22
N VAL A 37 -36.82 39.41 0.27
CA VAL A 37 -38.04 39.71 1.06
C VAL A 37 -39.24 39.87 0.13
N GLN A 38 -40.33 39.12 0.37
CA GLN A 38 -41.67 39.62 0.05
C GLN A 38 -42.76 39.03 0.97
N LYS A 39 -43.65 39.90 1.43
CA LYS A 39 -44.84 39.57 2.23
C LYS A 39 -45.98 39.12 1.30
N THR A 40 -46.91 38.30 1.80
CA THR A 40 -48.36 38.63 1.85
C THR A 40 -49.10 37.67 2.81
N GLN A 41 -50.15 38.19 3.43
CA GLN A 41 -50.96 37.61 4.51
C GLN A 41 -51.97 36.57 4.01
N VAL A 42 -52.40 35.66 4.91
CA VAL A 42 -53.80 35.57 5.38
C VAL A 42 -53.78 35.21 6.88
N GLN A 43 -54.76 35.70 7.64
CA GLN A 43 -54.91 35.51 9.09
C GLN A 43 -55.75 34.28 9.43
N GLU A 44 -55.52 33.66 10.59
CA GLU A 44 -56.66 33.35 11.49
C GLU A 44 -56.23 33.35 12.98
N THR A 45 -57.14 33.88 13.79
CA THR A 45 -57.11 34.07 15.26
C THR A 45 -57.67 32.83 15.98
N VAL A 46 -57.49 32.53 17.27
CA VAL A 46 -56.76 33.08 18.45
C VAL A 46 -56.79 31.96 19.51
N ASN A 47 -55.79 31.87 20.39
CA ASN A 47 -55.96 31.60 21.83
C ASN A 47 -54.60 31.62 22.55
N GLU A 48 -54.50 32.45 23.59
CA GLU A 48 -53.36 32.52 24.51
C GLU A 48 -53.65 31.63 25.74
N PRO A 49 -52.62 31.16 26.47
CA PRO A 49 -52.30 31.88 27.71
C PRO A 49 -50.82 31.93 28.11
N THR A 50 -50.38 33.14 28.48
CA THR A 50 -49.68 33.43 29.75
C THR A 50 -48.56 32.50 30.24
N GLU A 51 -47.40 32.45 29.57
CA GLU A 51 -46.13 32.02 30.20
C GLU A 51 -44.88 32.65 29.52
N VAL A 52 -44.86 33.98 29.39
CA VAL A 52 -43.73 34.72 28.77
C VAL A 52 -43.37 35.98 29.56
N LEU A 53 -42.70 35.82 30.71
CA LEU A 53 -42.03 36.94 31.37
C LEU A 53 -40.70 36.58 32.08
N ASP A 54 -40.48 35.32 32.46
CA ASP A 54 -39.24 34.92 33.17
C ASP A 54 -38.09 34.51 32.23
N ILE A 55 -38.39 34.01 31.02
CA ILE A 55 -37.36 33.50 30.07
C ILE A 55 -36.41 34.60 29.55
N GLN A 56 -36.81 35.87 29.54
CA GLN A 56 -35.96 36.96 29.05
C GLN A 56 -34.87 37.42 30.03
N LYS A 57 -35.02 37.19 31.35
CA LYS A 57 -33.98 37.56 32.33
C LYS A 57 -32.81 36.57 32.35
N ASP A 58 -33.08 35.30 32.11
CA ASP A 58 -32.05 34.26 32.16
C ASP A 58 -31.12 34.30 30.93
N LEU A 59 -31.61 34.75 29.77
CA LEU A 59 -30.76 34.95 28.58
C LEU A 59 -29.75 36.09 28.74
N GLU A 60 -30.11 37.20 29.37
CA GLU A 60 -29.20 38.35 29.56
C GLU A 60 -28.11 38.07 30.61
N ASN A 61 -28.42 37.31 31.67
CA ASN A 61 -27.40 36.89 32.64
C ASN A 61 -26.40 35.89 32.04
N THR A 62 -26.88 34.93 31.24
CA THR A 62 -26.01 33.91 30.60
C THR A 62 -25.01 34.54 29.61
N GLN A 63 -25.37 35.64 28.94
CA GLN A 63 -24.44 36.34 28.03
C GLN A 63 -23.38 37.18 28.75
N LYS A 64 -23.66 37.70 29.96
CA LYS A 64 -22.64 38.36 30.78
C LYS A 64 -21.56 37.40 31.25
N GLU A 65 -21.96 36.26 31.81
CA GLU A 65 -21.05 35.26 32.37
C GLU A 65 -20.09 34.66 31.32
N GLN A 66 -20.52 34.60 30.05
CA GLN A 66 -19.65 34.20 28.92
C GLN A 66 -18.67 35.29 28.47
N THR A 67 -18.91 36.57 28.78
CA THR A 67 -18.03 37.68 28.38
C THR A 67 -16.89 37.83 29.39
N ASP A 68 -17.18 37.77 30.69
CA ASP A 68 -16.16 37.94 31.75
C ASP A 68 -15.09 36.82 31.72
N LEU A 69 -15.48 35.58 31.37
CA LEU A 69 -14.55 34.43 31.23
C LEU A 69 -13.56 34.56 30.05
N GLN A 70 -13.87 35.35 29.01
CA GLN A 70 -12.97 35.54 27.87
C GLN A 70 -11.88 36.59 28.14
N ASP A 71 -12.15 37.58 28.99
CA ASP A 71 -11.18 38.61 29.35
C ASP A 71 -10.16 38.11 30.40
N GLU A 72 -10.56 37.27 31.37
CA GLU A 72 -9.60 36.63 32.30
C GLU A 72 -8.59 35.74 31.56
N THR A 73 -9.06 34.89 30.64
CA THR A 73 -8.21 33.96 29.86
C THR A 73 -7.24 34.70 28.90
N SER A 74 -7.52 35.97 28.60
CA SER A 74 -6.69 36.80 27.71
C SER A 74 -5.55 37.48 28.47
N ASN A 75 -5.80 37.97 29.68
CA ASN A 75 -4.78 38.60 30.53
C ASN A 75 -3.72 37.59 31.00
N GLU A 76 -4.12 36.38 31.41
CA GLU A 76 -3.20 35.33 31.88
C GLU A 76 -2.20 34.90 30.76
N LYS A 77 -2.61 34.99 29.49
CA LYS A 77 -1.75 34.73 28.32
C LYS A 77 -0.78 35.85 27.96
N GLU A 78 -1.06 37.10 28.35
CA GLU A 78 -0.09 38.20 28.22
C GLU A 78 0.95 38.11 29.33
N GLU A 79 0.53 37.82 30.57
CA GLU A 79 1.42 37.72 31.72
C GLU A 79 2.44 36.57 31.59
N LEU A 80 2.03 35.41 31.06
CA LEU A 80 2.96 34.33 30.72
C LEU A 80 3.96 34.71 29.61
N LYS A 81 3.58 35.57 28.66
CA LYS A 81 4.47 36.02 27.58
C LYS A 81 5.49 37.06 28.04
N GLU A 82 5.19 37.85 29.07
CA GLU A 82 6.20 38.73 29.69
C GLU A 82 7.21 37.92 30.52
N LYS A 83 6.74 36.98 31.35
CA LYS A 83 7.62 36.08 32.13
C LYS A 83 8.61 35.32 31.22
N LEU A 84 8.15 34.79 30.09
CA LEU A 84 9.01 34.12 29.09
C LEU A 84 10.02 35.07 28.38
N LYS A 85 9.77 36.38 28.37
CA LYS A 85 10.69 37.40 27.80
C LYS A 85 11.75 37.87 28.79
N GLU A 86 11.48 37.82 30.09
CA GLU A 86 12.50 38.07 31.12
C GLU A 86 13.46 36.89 31.25
N GLU A 87 12.93 35.66 31.27
CA GLU A 87 13.75 34.44 31.38
C GLU A 87 14.72 34.23 30.19
N LEU A 88 14.43 34.85 29.04
CA LEU A 88 15.33 34.88 27.86
C LEU A 88 16.37 36.01 27.88
N LYS A 89 16.34 36.96 28.82
CA LYS A 89 17.33 38.04 28.95
C LYS A 89 18.54 37.65 29.81
N ASP A 90 18.36 36.81 30.82
CA ASP A 90 19.40 36.49 31.81
C ASP A 90 20.51 35.54 31.34
N GLN A 91 20.47 35.05 30.09
CA GLN A 91 21.51 34.18 29.52
C GLN A 91 22.57 34.90 28.66
N LYS A 92 22.77 36.23 28.80
CA LYS A 92 23.76 36.98 27.97
C LYS A 92 24.58 38.06 28.70
N GLU A 93 25.57 37.61 29.47
CA GLU A 93 26.90 38.23 29.75
C GLU A 93 27.81 37.11 30.34
N LYS A 94 29.15 37.09 30.35
CA LYS A 94 30.29 37.87 29.78
C LYS A 94 31.54 36.95 29.90
N PRO A 95 32.76 37.29 29.42
CA PRO A 95 33.18 38.21 28.35
C PRO A 95 34.08 37.49 27.29
N LYS A 96 34.82 38.26 26.45
CA LYS A 96 35.71 37.80 25.36
C LYS A 96 37.19 38.20 25.61
N GLU A 97 38.12 37.53 24.89
CA GLU A 97 39.40 38.04 24.34
C GLU A 97 39.65 37.24 23.02
N ASP A 98 39.71 37.86 21.83
CA ASP A 98 40.89 38.40 21.10
C ASP A 98 41.78 37.31 20.41
N ASP A 99 42.28 37.42 19.17
CA ASP A 99 41.97 38.24 17.98
C ASP A 99 42.68 37.62 16.73
N LYS A 100 42.15 37.86 15.51
CA LYS A 100 42.83 38.01 14.18
C LYS A 100 42.04 37.49 12.96
N GLU A 101 41.88 38.39 11.98
CA GLU A 101 41.16 38.20 10.71
C GLU A 101 41.93 37.48 9.58
N LYS A 102 41.17 36.81 8.71
CA LYS A 102 41.32 36.93 7.24
C LYS A 102 40.00 36.52 6.54
N PRO A 103 39.56 37.20 5.47
CA PRO A 103 38.20 37.04 4.94
C PRO A 103 38.04 35.78 4.09
N LYS A 104 36.91 35.08 4.25
CA LYS A 104 36.45 34.01 3.34
C LYS A 104 35.25 34.49 2.51
N THR A 105 35.38 34.36 1.20
CA THR A 105 34.35 34.62 0.20
C THR A 105 33.11 33.75 0.43
N GLN A 106 31.93 34.30 0.15
CA GLN A 106 30.65 33.61 0.28
C GLN A 106 30.54 32.40 -0.67
N ALA A 107 30.21 31.23 -0.10
CA ALA A 107 29.55 30.15 -0.81
C ALA A 107 28.42 29.64 0.10
N LYS A 108 27.16 29.88 -0.28
CA LYS A 108 26.00 29.35 0.45
C LYS A 108 25.95 27.83 0.21
N SER A 109 26.33 27.04 1.21
CA SER A 109 25.97 25.62 1.20
C SER A 109 24.47 25.50 1.40
N ALA A 110 23.76 24.92 0.42
CA ALA A 110 22.39 24.48 0.62
C ALA A 110 22.39 23.33 1.63
N SER A 111 22.02 23.60 2.87
CA SER A 111 21.74 22.55 3.85
C SER A 111 20.51 21.76 3.40
N SER A 112 20.57 20.45 3.51
CA SER A 112 19.43 19.55 3.29
C SER A 112 18.22 20.00 4.12
N PRO A 113 16.98 19.86 3.60
CA PRO A 113 15.78 20.08 4.40
C PRO A 113 15.77 19.22 5.67
N ASP A 114 15.22 19.82 6.71
CA ASP A 114 15.28 19.38 8.10
C ASP A 114 14.64 17.99 8.32
N SER A 115 15.22 17.21 9.25
CA SER A 115 14.73 15.90 9.64
C SER A 115 13.96 15.99 10.97
N ALA A 116 12.89 16.79 10.99
CA ALA A 116 12.18 17.11 12.24
C ALA A 116 10.66 17.39 12.07
N GLU A 117 9.93 16.62 11.26
CA GLU A 117 8.45 16.71 11.22
C GLU A 117 7.76 15.39 11.62
N ASN A 118 7.14 15.43 12.81
CA ASN A 118 5.97 14.68 13.28
C ASN A 118 5.85 13.18 12.93
N GLN A 119 6.33 12.31 13.84
CA GLN A 119 6.06 10.86 13.80
C GLN A 119 4.69 10.49 14.39
N ASN A 120 3.59 11.04 13.87
CA ASN A 120 2.27 10.59 14.32
C ASN A 120 1.13 10.80 13.30
N GLN A 121 1.26 10.25 12.09
CA GLN A 121 0.14 10.03 11.17
C GLN A 121 0.32 8.75 10.34
N ASN A 122 -0.40 7.68 10.69
CA ASN A 122 -0.70 6.56 9.78
C ASN A 122 -1.73 6.97 8.70
N GLN A 123 -1.64 8.20 8.18
CA GLN A 123 -2.47 8.64 7.07
C GLN A 123 -1.89 8.05 5.77
N ALA A 124 -2.68 7.21 5.11
CA ALA A 124 -2.29 6.63 3.85
C ALA A 124 -2.16 7.72 2.79
N LYS A 125 -0.93 7.92 2.30
CA LYS A 125 -0.62 8.91 1.28
C LYS A 125 -1.03 8.36 -0.08
N HIS A 126 -2.25 8.69 -0.50
CA HIS A 126 -2.65 8.54 -1.89
C HIS A 126 -1.94 9.60 -2.73
N LYS A 127 -1.34 9.20 -3.85
CA LYS A 127 -0.71 10.10 -4.83
C LYS A 127 -1.04 9.65 -6.24
N ILE A 128 -1.50 10.58 -7.08
CA ILE A 128 -1.58 10.38 -8.52
C ILE A 128 -0.17 10.49 -9.10
N SER A 129 0.21 9.54 -9.94
CA SER A 129 1.47 9.53 -10.68
C SER A 129 1.47 10.59 -11.76
N ASP A 130 2.43 11.51 -11.70
CA ASP A 130 2.60 12.60 -12.65
C ASP A 130 2.99 12.11 -14.07
N PHE A 131 3.44 10.85 -14.20
CA PHE A 131 3.95 10.28 -15.46
C PHE A 131 2.91 9.44 -16.23
N ASP A 132 2.13 8.61 -15.53
CA ASP A 132 1.20 7.63 -16.12
C ASP A 132 -0.24 7.74 -15.61
N GLY A 133 -0.55 8.78 -14.81
CA GLY A 133 -1.89 9.00 -14.25
C GLY A 133 -2.36 7.92 -13.27
N SER A 134 -1.50 6.97 -12.91
CA SER A 134 -1.87 5.88 -12.00
C SER A 134 -2.05 6.36 -10.57
N LEU A 135 -3.01 5.75 -9.86
CA LEU A 135 -3.19 5.96 -8.43
C LEU A 135 -2.19 5.08 -7.70
N ASN A 136 -1.31 5.70 -6.93
CA ASN A 136 -0.46 5.04 -5.95
C ASN A 136 -1.05 5.28 -4.56
N TYR A 137 -1.02 4.26 -3.70
CA TYR A 137 -1.46 4.36 -2.32
C TYR A 137 -0.54 3.48 -1.46
N ASN A 138 -0.08 4.03 -0.34
CA ASN A 138 0.87 3.36 0.56
C ASN A 138 0.26 3.23 1.95
N TYR A 139 0.13 1.99 2.42
CA TYR A 139 -0.26 1.65 3.79
C TYR A 139 0.99 1.21 4.55
N GLY A 140 1.44 2.03 5.51
CA GLY A 140 2.61 1.73 6.34
C GLY A 140 2.30 0.69 7.41
N ILE A 141 3.22 -0.23 7.65
CA ILE A 141 3.17 -1.15 8.79
C ILE A 141 3.98 -0.52 9.93
N GLU A 142 3.35 -0.26 11.07
CA GLU A 142 4.04 0.35 12.21
C GLU A 142 4.90 -0.67 12.95
N LEU A 143 6.16 -0.30 13.20
CA LEU A 143 7.17 -1.20 13.75
C LEU A 143 7.92 -0.55 14.93
N PRO A 144 8.21 -1.30 16.01
CA PRO A 144 9.11 -0.86 17.06
C PRO A 144 10.45 -0.35 16.51
N LYS A 145 10.98 0.73 17.08
CA LYS A 145 12.29 1.26 16.64
C LYS A 145 13.41 0.28 17.00
N GLY A 146 14.22 -0.11 16.01
CA GLY A 146 15.43 -0.89 16.22
C GLY A 146 16.55 -0.07 16.88
N ARG A 147 17.53 -0.76 17.47
CA ARG A 147 18.75 -0.14 18.01
C ARG A 147 19.44 0.71 16.93
N ASN A 148 19.96 1.87 17.33
CA ASN A 148 20.62 2.83 16.43
C ASN A 148 19.72 3.30 15.25
N GLY A 149 18.39 3.21 15.40
CA GLY A 149 17.44 3.52 14.33
C GLY A 149 17.33 2.46 13.23
N LEU A 150 18.14 1.39 13.27
CA LEU A 150 18.13 0.33 12.26
C LEU A 150 16.84 -0.51 12.35
N THR A 151 15.83 -0.04 11.63
CA THR A 151 14.46 -0.57 11.61
C THR A 151 14.09 -0.88 10.16
N PRO A 152 13.53 -2.06 9.83
CA PRO A 152 13.03 -2.31 8.49
C PRO A 152 11.85 -1.38 8.19
N ASN A 153 11.75 -0.89 6.95
CA ASN A 153 10.60 -0.12 6.47
C ASN A 153 9.68 -1.03 5.64
N ILE A 154 8.48 -1.31 6.14
CA ILE A 154 7.51 -2.22 5.51
C ILE A 154 6.24 -1.46 5.17
N VAL A 155 5.91 -1.43 3.89
CA VAL A 155 4.75 -0.74 3.31
C VAL A 155 4.04 -1.70 2.37
N LEU A 156 2.71 -1.75 2.49
CA LEU A 156 1.84 -2.32 1.46
C LEU A 156 1.57 -1.22 0.42
N SER A 157 2.17 -1.37 -0.76
CA SER A 157 2.09 -0.40 -1.85
C SER A 157 1.13 -0.89 -2.92
N TYR A 158 0.06 -0.12 -3.13
CA TYR A 158 -0.87 -0.27 -4.24
C TYR A 158 -0.49 0.63 -5.40
N LYS A 159 -0.47 0.09 -6.62
CA LYS A 159 -0.38 0.87 -7.87
C LYS A 159 -1.49 0.45 -8.83
N SER A 160 -2.39 1.36 -9.17
CA SER A 160 -3.54 1.03 -10.02
C SER A 160 -3.18 0.62 -11.45
N SER A 161 -2.00 0.99 -11.96
CA SER A 161 -1.52 0.51 -13.26
C SER A 161 -1.03 -0.94 -13.22
N ASP A 162 -0.65 -1.47 -12.05
CA ASP A 162 -0.18 -2.85 -11.96
C ASP A 162 -1.35 -3.83 -12.07
N LYS A 163 -1.34 -4.61 -13.15
CA LYS A 163 -2.33 -5.65 -13.44
C LYS A 163 -1.77 -7.05 -13.20
N SER A 164 -0.60 -7.18 -12.57
CA SER A 164 0.01 -8.45 -12.20
C SER A 164 -0.96 -9.37 -11.46
N LEU A 165 -0.99 -10.64 -11.86
CA LEU A 165 -1.74 -11.70 -11.18
C LEU A 165 -0.80 -12.62 -10.36
N ASP A 166 0.50 -12.51 -10.63
CA ASP A 166 1.62 -13.09 -9.91
C ASP A 166 2.03 -12.31 -8.65
N SER A 167 1.22 -11.35 -8.20
CA SER A 167 1.40 -10.73 -6.88
C SER A 167 1.14 -11.73 -5.75
N ILE A 168 2.06 -11.70 -4.78
CA ILE A 168 2.04 -12.45 -3.53
C ILE A 168 1.08 -11.87 -2.48
N VAL A 169 0.41 -10.73 -2.72
CA VAL A 169 -0.62 -10.19 -1.82
C VAL A 169 -1.97 -10.24 -2.54
N ALA A 170 -2.20 -9.27 -3.42
CA ALA A 170 -3.40 -9.08 -4.23
C ALA A 170 -3.03 -8.32 -5.51
N LYS A 171 -3.91 -8.31 -6.51
CA LYS A 171 -3.70 -7.59 -7.77
C LYS A 171 -3.45 -6.11 -7.49
N GLY A 172 -2.36 -5.58 -8.05
CA GLY A 172 -1.94 -4.19 -7.88
C GLY A 172 -1.30 -3.86 -6.53
N TRP A 173 -1.28 -4.80 -5.59
CA TRP A 173 -0.65 -4.65 -4.26
C TRP A 173 0.69 -5.37 -4.19
N SER A 174 1.64 -4.79 -3.47
CA SER A 174 3.00 -5.32 -3.26
C SER A 174 3.52 -4.98 -1.85
N ILE A 175 4.58 -5.67 -1.41
CA ILE A 175 5.27 -5.39 -0.13
C ILE A 175 6.63 -4.76 -0.46
N SER A 176 6.99 -3.68 0.24
CA SER A 176 8.23 -2.90 0.03
C SER A 176 9.54 -3.57 0.50
N ILE A 177 9.70 -4.88 0.30
CA ILE A 177 10.96 -5.57 0.58
C ILE A 177 11.90 -5.45 -0.63
N PRO A 178 13.11 -4.92 -0.48
CA PRO A 178 14.02 -4.72 -1.61
C PRO A 178 14.42 -6.00 -2.34
N TYR A 179 14.57 -5.89 -3.64
CA TYR A 179 15.11 -6.95 -4.51
C TYR A 179 15.88 -6.35 -5.69
N ILE A 180 16.72 -7.19 -6.32
CA ILE A 180 17.29 -6.95 -7.64
C ILE A 180 16.77 -8.04 -8.57
N GLN A 181 16.40 -7.71 -9.81
CA GLN A 181 15.91 -8.67 -10.80
C GLN A 181 16.50 -8.45 -12.18
N ARG A 182 16.49 -9.49 -13.02
CA ARG A 182 16.81 -9.38 -14.45
C ARG A 182 15.71 -8.64 -15.21
N ILE A 183 16.09 -7.93 -16.28
CA ILE A 183 15.17 -7.27 -17.21
C ILE A 183 15.24 -7.98 -18.57
N ASN A 184 14.09 -8.40 -19.10
CA ASN A 184 14.00 -8.96 -20.44
C ASN A 184 14.04 -7.84 -21.51
N LYS A 185 15.25 -7.38 -21.85
CA LYS A 185 15.47 -6.30 -22.84
C LYS A 185 15.71 -6.76 -24.28
N LYS A 186 16.17 -8.00 -24.47
CA LYS A 186 16.62 -8.53 -25.77
C LYS A 186 15.95 -9.87 -26.12
N GLY A 187 14.76 -10.10 -25.57
CA GLY A 187 14.02 -11.35 -25.73
C GLY A 187 14.43 -12.41 -24.71
N THR A 188 13.47 -13.28 -24.38
CA THR A 188 13.56 -14.24 -23.27
C THR A 188 14.77 -15.19 -23.37
N ASN A 189 15.17 -15.55 -24.59
CA ASN A 189 16.34 -16.41 -24.84
C ASN A 189 17.67 -15.78 -24.38
N ASN A 190 17.73 -14.44 -24.28
CA ASN A 190 18.92 -13.70 -23.86
C ASN A 190 18.93 -13.34 -22.36
N LEU A 191 17.89 -13.71 -21.61
CA LEU A 191 17.68 -13.28 -20.22
C LEU A 191 18.81 -13.73 -19.27
N TYR A 192 19.38 -14.91 -19.51
CA TYR A 192 20.46 -15.50 -18.70
C TYR A 192 21.83 -15.46 -19.36
N THR A 193 21.91 -15.06 -20.63
CA THR A 193 23.19 -14.86 -21.35
C THR A 193 23.64 -13.40 -21.38
N GLN A 194 22.72 -12.46 -21.12
CA GLN A 194 23.00 -11.03 -21.02
C GLN A 194 22.54 -10.47 -19.67
N ASN A 195 23.38 -9.64 -19.06
CA ASN A 195 23.14 -9.06 -17.74
C ASN A 195 22.51 -7.67 -17.86
N TYR A 196 21.18 -7.63 -17.86
CA TYR A 196 20.41 -6.41 -17.63
C TYR A 196 19.64 -6.54 -16.32
N PHE A 197 19.81 -5.60 -15.41
CA PHE A 197 19.25 -5.68 -14.06
C PHE A 197 18.44 -4.43 -13.70
N SER A 198 17.49 -4.61 -12.79
CA SER A 198 16.78 -3.53 -12.09
C SER A 198 16.86 -3.78 -10.59
N SER A 199 17.25 -2.76 -9.84
CA SER A 199 16.93 -2.66 -8.41
C SER A 199 15.46 -2.25 -8.25
N SER A 200 14.82 -2.68 -7.16
CA SER A 200 13.54 -2.14 -6.71
C SER A 200 13.67 -0.77 -6.03
N ILE A 201 14.91 -0.31 -5.78
CA ILE A 201 15.22 0.96 -5.11
C ILE A 201 15.44 2.06 -6.17
N ASP A 202 16.43 1.89 -7.05
CA ASP A 202 16.83 2.92 -8.03
C ASP A 202 16.45 2.59 -9.49
N GLY A 203 15.71 1.50 -9.73
CA GLY A 203 15.31 1.09 -11.08
C GLY A 203 16.44 0.42 -11.87
N GLU A 204 16.55 0.69 -13.17
CA GLU A 204 17.51 0.03 -14.06
C GLU A 204 18.97 0.28 -13.64
N LEU A 205 19.78 -0.77 -13.63
CA LEU A 205 21.20 -0.74 -13.35
C LEU A 205 22.04 -0.88 -14.63
N VAL A 206 23.20 -0.22 -14.65
CA VAL A 206 24.20 -0.30 -15.72
C VAL A 206 25.54 -0.71 -15.12
N GLU A 207 26.22 -1.66 -15.75
CA GLU A 207 27.55 -2.09 -15.32
C GLU A 207 28.59 -1.02 -15.68
N GLN A 208 29.48 -0.72 -14.75
CA GLN A 208 30.63 0.17 -14.97
C GLN A 208 31.88 -0.65 -15.27
N GLU A 209 32.24 -1.54 -14.35
CA GLU A 209 33.48 -2.33 -14.39
C GLU A 209 33.36 -3.51 -13.41
N ASN A 210 33.88 -4.69 -13.76
CA ASN A 210 34.15 -5.79 -12.81
C ASN A 210 32.97 -6.18 -11.90
N GLY A 211 31.74 -6.22 -12.42
CA GLY A 211 30.54 -6.52 -11.62
C GLY A 211 30.09 -5.39 -10.69
N ILE A 212 30.66 -4.19 -10.78
CA ILE A 212 30.15 -2.97 -10.14
C ILE A 212 29.10 -2.33 -11.04
N TYR A 213 27.93 -2.05 -10.48
CA TYR A 213 26.80 -1.43 -11.15
C TYR A 213 26.44 -0.09 -10.49
N THR A 214 25.84 0.79 -11.27
CA THR A 214 25.18 2.02 -10.79
C THR A 214 23.77 2.11 -11.35
N PRO A 215 22.88 2.91 -10.76
CA PRO A 215 21.63 3.30 -11.39
C PRO A 215 21.88 3.92 -12.77
N ARG A 216 20.98 3.66 -13.73
CA ARG A 216 20.93 4.36 -15.03
C ARG A 216 20.54 5.83 -14.87
N VAL A 217 19.71 6.11 -13.88
CA VAL A 217 19.26 7.45 -13.49
C VAL A 217 19.54 7.60 -12.00
N GLU A 218 20.53 8.40 -11.65
CA GLU A 218 20.87 8.69 -10.25
C GLU A 218 19.79 9.60 -9.63
N ASN A 219 19.35 9.27 -8.42
CA ASN A 219 18.30 9.98 -7.68
C ASN A 219 18.83 10.69 -6.42
N GLY A 220 20.13 10.60 -6.15
CA GLY A 220 20.81 11.13 -4.97
C GLY A 220 21.05 10.09 -3.88
N SER A 221 20.64 8.82 -4.07
CA SER A 221 20.96 7.71 -3.17
C SER A 221 22.45 7.40 -3.19
N PHE A 222 23.10 7.48 -4.36
CA PHE A 222 24.49 7.08 -4.59
C PHE A 222 24.81 5.68 -4.01
N LEU A 223 23.88 4.74 -4.15
CA LEU A 223 24.06 3.36 -3.74
C LEU A 223 25.11 2.67 -4.64
N LYS A 224 26.14 2.08 -4.03
CA LYS A 224 27.11 1.25 -4.74
C LYS A 224 26.56 -0.17 -4.85
N TYR A 225 26.31 -0.65 -6.06
CA TYR A 225 25.89 -2.02 -6.32
C TYR A 225 27.09 -2.88 -6.74
N GLN A 226 27.21 -4.07 -6.16
CA GLN A 226 28.21 -5.07 -6.54
C GLN A 226 27.55 -6.44 -6.74
N TYR A 227 27.74 -7.02 -7.92
CA TYR A 227 27.34 -8.37 -8.26
C TYR A 227 28.58 -9.27 -8.29
N THR A 228 28.62 -10.31 -7.45
CA THR A 228 29.75 -11.24 -7.37
C THR A 228 29.25 -12.60 -6.90
N ASN A 229 29.78 -13.67 -7.49
CA ASN A 229 29.42 -15.07 -7.15
C ASN A 229 27.91 -15.34 -7.15
N ASN A 230 27.18 -14.79 -8.13
CA ASN A 230 25.72 -14.91 -8.27
C ASN A 230 24.92 -14.37 -7.05
N THR A 231 25.48 -13.37 -6.35
CA THR A 231 24.84 -12.66 -5.23
C THR A 231 25.05 -11.16 -5.39
N TRP A 232 24.20 -10.35 -4.75
CA TRP A 232 24.38 -8.90 -4.73
C TRP A 232 24.73 -8.38 -3.34
N THR A 233 25.57 -7.34 -3.33
CA THR A 233 25.82 -6.51 -2.15
C THR A 233 25.61 -5.05 -2.56
N ILE A 234 24.83 -4.32 -1.79
CA ILE A 234 24.70 -2.86 -1.93
C ILE A 234 25.36 -2.21 -0.70
N THR A 235 26.05 -1.10 -0.90
CA THR A 235 26.56 -0.25 0.19
C THR A 235 26.07 1.18 0.00
N ASP A 236 25.56 1.79 1.06
CA ASP A 236 25.13 3.18 1.06
C ASP A 236 26.23 4.16 1.52
N LYS A 237 25.93 5.46 1.43
CA LYS A 237 26.82 6.54 1.86
C LYS A 237 27.16 6.54 3.37
N THR A 238 26.39 5.82 4.20
CA THR A 238 26.62 5.69 5.64
C THR A 238 27.51 4.50 5.99
N GLY A 239 27.79 3.62 5.02
CA GLY A 239 28.49 2.36 5.21
C GLY A 239 27.57 1.19 5.61
N THR A 240 26.24 1.37 5.54
CA THR A 240 25.28 0.27 5.75
C THR A 240 25.34 -0.68 4.56
N ILE A 241 25.44 -1.98 4.85
CA ILE A 241 25.59 -3.05 3.86
C ILE A 241 24.28 -3.83 3.75
N TYR A 242 23.82 -4.05 2.53
CA TYR A 242 22.63 -4.82 2.19
C TYR A 242 23.03 -6.02 1.32
N GLU A 243 22.73 -7.24 1.79
CA GLU A 243 23.13 -8.50 1.16
C GLU A 243 21.90 -9.22 0.59
N PHE A 244 21.96 -9.63 -0.68
CA PHE A 244 20.83 -10.24 -1.41
C PHE A 244 21.21 -11.60 -1.99
N GLY A 245 20.31 -12.57 -1.84
CA GLY A 245 20.39 -13.83 -2.57
C GLY A 245 21.54 -14.76 -2.17
N LYS A 246 22.08 -14.71 -0.94
CA LYS A 246 23.09 -15.66 -0.46
C LYS A 246 22.49 -17.07 -0.37
N THR A 247 21.35 -17.24 0.29
CA THR A 247 20.67 -18.56 0.36
C THR A 247 19.88 -18.86 -0.92
N GLU A 248 19.39 -20.09 -1.03
CA GLU A 248 18.53 -20.51 -2.14
C GLU A 248 17.13 -19.90 -2.04
N ASN A 249 16.56 -19.79 -0.83
CA ASN A 249 15.18 -19.33 -0.63
C ASN A 249 14.95 -17.85 -0.96
N SER A 250 16.01 -17.05 -1.06
CA SER A 250 15.99 -15.65 -1.48
C SER A 250 16.36 -15.44 -2.96
N LYS A 251 16.57 -16.52 -3.72
CA LYS A 251 16.81 -16.49 -5.17
C LYS A 251 15.65 -17.12 -5.93
N GLN A 252 14.98 -16.35 -6.77
CA GLN A 252 13.98 -16.86 -7.71
C GLN A 252 14.73 -17.38 -8.93
N ASP A 253 15.03 -18.67 -8.92
CA ASP A 253 15.87 -19.39 -9.87
C ASP A 253 15.10 -20.48 -10.62
N ASN A 254 15.67 -20.92 -11.75
CA ASN A 254 15.11 -22.02 -12.52
C ASN A 254 15.31 -23.34 -11.75
N PRO A 255 14.26 -24.12 -11.44
CA PRO A 255 14.42 -25.40 -10.74
C PRO A 255 15.28 -26.42 -11.51
N GLU A 256 15.37 -26.30 -12.83
CA GLU A 256 16.21 -27.16 -13.68
C GLU A 256 17.68 -26.66 -13.78
N ASN A 257 17.96 -25.41 -13.37
CA ASN A 257 19.31 -24.82 -13.36
C ASN A 257 19.39 -23.62 -12.40
N THR A 258 19.91 -23.83 -11.20
CA THR A 258 20.00 -22.82 -10.13
C THR A 258 20.97 -21.66 -10.44
N GLU A 259 21.80 -21.75 -11.48
CA GLU A 259 22.59 -20.61 -11.97
C GLU A 259 21.71 -19.57 -12.68
N GLN A 260 20.57 -19.98 -13.24
CA GLN A 260 19.60 -19.11 -13.92
C GLN A 260 18.68 -18.39 -12.91
N VAL A 261 19.28 -17.49 -12.13
CA VAL A 261 18.57 -16.66 -11.15
C VAL A 261 17.93 -15.45 -11.84
N TYR A 262 16.62 -15.34 -11.72
CA TYR A 262 15.82 -14.20 -12.21
C TYR A 262 15.84 -13.01 -11.24
N LYS A 263 15.75 -13.27 -9.92
CA LYS A 263 15.62 -12.24 -8.89
C LYS A 263 16.28 -12.66 -7.58
N TRP A 264 16.98 -11.72 -6.95
CA TRP A 264 17.63 -11.83 -5.65
C TRP A 264 16.92 -10.91 -4.66
N TYR A 265 16.42 -11.46 -3.57
CA TYR A 265 15.75 -10.73 -2.49
C TYR A 265 16.72 -10.36 -1.38
N LEU A 266 16.48 -9.25 -0.69
CA LEU A 266 17.27 -8.80 0.46
C LEU A 266 17.20 -9.83 1.58
N GLU A 267 18.35 -10.29 2.08
CA GLU A 267 18.43 -11.25 3.20
C GLU A 267 18.96 -10.64 4.48
N LYS A 268 19.84 -9.64 4.38
CA LYS A 268 20.47 -9.04 5.53
C LYS A 268 20.82 -7.58 5.29
N THR A 269 20.56 -6.75 6.29
CA THR A 269 21.08 -5.39 6.40
C THR A 269 22.00 -5.34 7.62
N THR A 270 23.18 -4.73 7.50
CA THR A 270 24.13 -4.56 8.61
C THR A 270 24.60 -3.11 8.66
N ASP A 271 24.42 -2.43 9.81
CA ASP A 271 24.98 -1.08 10.02
C ASP A 271 26.46 -1.11 10.42
N THR A 272 27.10 0.06 10.44
CA THR A 272 28.53 0.21 10.82
C THR A 272 28.82 -0.15 12.28
N ASN A 273 27.78 -0.28 13.12
CA ASN A 273 27.88 -0.71 14.52
C ASN A 273 27.62 -2.22 14.70
N GLY A 274 27.45 -2.97 13.60
CA GLY A 274 27.19 -4.42 13.62
C GLY A 274 25.77 -4.80 14.03
N ASN A 275 24.83 -3.84 14.09
CA ASN A 275 23.41 -4.16 14.23
C ASN A 275 22.89 -4.75 12.91
N THR A 276 21.99 -5.73 13.00
CA THR A 276 21.48 -6.44 11.83
C THR A 276 19.97 -6.50 11.76
N ILE A 277 19.45 -6.46 10.53
CA ILE A 277 18.11 -6.94 10.17
C ILE A 277 18.32 -8.19 9.30
N SER A 278 17.61 -9.27 9.59
CA SER A 278 17.63 -10.51 8.81
C SER A 278 16.25 -10.79 8.22
N TYR A 279 16.20 -11.27 6.99
CA TYR A 279 14.98 -11.53 6.21
C TYR A 279 15.00 -13.00 5.74
N THR A 280 13.97 -13.77 6.10
CA THR A 280 13.77 -15.15 5.66
C THR A 280 12.63 -15.26 4.66
N TYR A 281 12.67 -16.33 3.87
CA TYR A 281 11.76 -16.56 2.74
C TYR A 281 11.29 -18.00 2.68
N PHE A 282 10.06 -18.16 2.21
CA PHE A 282 9.47 -19.43 1.80
C PHE A 282 9.41 -19.48 0.27
N LYS A 283 10.02 -20.51 -0.34
CA LYS A 283 9.98 -20.76 -1.79
C LYS A 283 9.01 -21.91 -2.09
N ASP A 284 8.09 -21.70 -3.02
CA ASP A 284 7.19 -22.74 -3.55
C ASP A 284 6.98 -22.54 -5.05
N ALA A 285 7.04 -23.62 -5.83
CA ALA A 285 6.78 -23.65 -7.28
C ALA A 285 7.43 -22.50 -8.08
N GLY A 286 8.67 -22.13 -7.73
CA GLY A 286 9.44 -21.03 -8.35
C GLY A 286 9.04 -19.62 -7.89
N GLN A 287 8.05 -19.47 -7.02
CA GLN A 287 7.67 -18.20 -6.39
C GLN A 287 8.32 -18.06 -5.02
N ILE A 288 8.64 -16.82 -4.64
CA ILE A 288 9.20 -16.47 -3.33
C ILE A 288 8.22 -15.62 -2.54
N TYR A 289 8.05 -15.99 -1.28
CA TYR A 289 7.24 -15.29 -0.29
C TYR A 289 8.14 -14.86 0.87
N PRO A 290 8.02 -13.61 1.38
CA PRO A 290 8.63 -13.27 2.65
C PRO A 290 8.02 -14.15 3.75
N ASP A 291 8.83 -14.48 4.73
CA ASP A 291 8.43 -15.33 5.85
C ASP A 291 8.57 -14.60 7.19
N THR A 292 9.80 -14.29 7.60
CA THR A 292 10.08 -13.59 8.85
C THR A 292 11.14 -12.52 8.63
N ILE A 293 10.93 -11.32 9.18
CA ILE A 293 11.98 -10.30 9.32
C ILE A 293 12.28 -10.14 10.80
N SER A 294 13.55 -10.32 11.18
CA SER A 294 14.02 -10.28 12.57
C SER A 294 15.07 -9.19 12.73
N TYR A 295 14.96 -8.35 13.77
CA TYR A 295 15.90 -7.24 14.01
C TYR A 295 16.05 -6.94 15.50
N ASN A 296 16.90 -5.96 15.81
CA ASN A 296 17.30 -5.57 17.16
C ASN A 296 17.92 -6.73 17.95
N GLN A 297 19.18 -7.07 17.62
CA GLN A 297 20.11 -8.07 18.21
C GLN A 297 19.48 -9.27 18.97
N SER A 298 19.76 -10.48 18.50
CA SER A 298 19.10 -11.74 18.89
C SER A 298 17.65 -11.90 18.39
N GLY A 299 17.15 -10.96 17.57
CA GLY A 299 15.85 -11.09 16.91
C GLY A 299 14.65 -10.90 17.83
N ILE A 300 14.79 -9.99 18.81
CA ILE A 300 13.74 -9.66 19.79
C ILE A 300 12.45 -9.19 19.10
N PHE A 301 12.60 -8.37 18.05
CA PHE A 301 11.48 -7.91 17.23
C PHE A 301 11.40 -8.75 15.96
N LYS A 302 10.21 -9.33 15.72
CA LYS A 302 9.93 -10.17 14.53
C LYS A 302 8.69 -9.69 13.81
N ILE A 303 8.73 -9.70 12.48
CA ILE A 303 7.59 -9.46 11.59
C ILE A 303 7.35 -10.76 10.83
N GLN A 304 6.20 -11.39 11.04
CA GLN A 304 5.83 -12.66 10.40
C GLN A 304 4.79 -12.42 9.29
N PHE A 305 5.07 -12.93 8.11
CA PHE A 305 4.22 -12.85 6.92
C PHE A 305 3.48 -14.17 6.75
N ASN A 306 2.26 -14.23 7.29
CA ASN A 306 1.41 -15.41 7.24
C ASN A 306 0.81 -15.57 5.84
N ARG A 307 0.61 -16.83 5.44
CA ARG A 307 0.27 -17.23 4.07
C ARG A 307 -0.99 -18.09 4.05
N SER A 308 -1.93 -17.78 3.16
CA SER A 308 -3.03 -18.68 2.80
C SER A 308 -2.97 -19.10 1.34
N ALA A 309 -3.53 -20.27 1.04
CA ALA A 309 -3.62 -20.78 -0.33
C ALA A 309 -4.58 -19.92 -1.18
N LYS A 310 -4.30 -19.82 -2.49
CA LYS A 310 -5.16 -19.17 -3.47
C LYS A 310 -6.06 -20.22 -4.14
N GLU A 311 -7.38 -20.00 -4.12
CA GLU A 311 -8.39 -20.80 -4.85
C GLU A 311 -8.07 -20.97 -6.34
N ARG A 312 -7.40 -19.98 -6.92
CA ARG A 312 -6.88 -20.01 -8.29
C ARG A 312 -5.41 -19.58 -8.28
N THR A 313 -4.55 -20.53 -8.61
CA THR A 313 -3.11 -20.29 -8.74
C THR A 313 -2.82 -19.58 -10.05
N ASN A 314 -1.82 -18.70 -10.05
CA ASN A 314 -1.46 -17.92 -11.25
C ASN A 314 -0.10 -18.40 -11.74
N THR A 315 -0.01 -18.77 -13.02
CA THR A 315 1.25 -19.21 -13.65
C THR A 315 1.85 -18.07 -14.46
N SER A 316 3.15 -17.86 -14.30
CA SER A 316 3.95 -16.85 -15.01
C SER A 316 5.15 -17.51 -15.69
N TYR A 317 5.50 -17.04 -16.88
CA TYR A 317 6.70 -17.45 -17.64
C TYR A 317 7.63 -16.26 -17.94
N LYS A 318 7.42 -15.13 -17.26
CA LYS A 318 8.25 -13.92 -17.41
C LYS A 318 9.74 -14.18 -17.12
N THR A 319 10.03 -15.19 -16.31
CA THR A 319 11.37 -15.63 -15.92
C THR A 319 12.01 -16.62 -16.90
N ALA A 320 11.38 -16.92 -18.03
CA ALA A 320 11.72 -18.03 -18.94
C ALA A 320 11.53 -19.46 -18.38
N PHE A 321 11.24 -19.60 -17.09
CA PHE A 321 10.83 -20.86 -16.46
C PHE A 321 9.43 -20.72 -15.85
N LYS A 322 8.84 -21.84 -15.42
CA LYS A 322 7.50 -21.83 -14.83
C LYS A 322 7.55 -21.33 -13.39
N VAL A 323 6.79 -20.27 -13.08
CA VAL A 323 6.54 -19.79 -11.72
C VAL A 323 5.06 -19.89 -11.42
N GLN A 324 4.68 -20.51 -10.30
CA GLN A 324 3.28 -20.54 -9.84
C GLN A 324 3.11 -19.80 -8.52
N THR A 325 2.19 -18.85 -8.49
CA THR A 325 1.80 -18.15 -7.26
C THR A 325 0.63 -18.91 -6.63
N ASN A 326 0.96 -19.82 -5.72
CA ASN A 326 0.01 -20.71 -5.04
C ASN A 326 -0.54 -20.12 -3.73
N TYR A 327 0.24 -19.29 -3.05
CA TYR A 327 -0.12 -18.61 -1.80
C TYR A 327 -0.30 -17.10 -1.98
N ARG A 328 -0.96 -16.46 -1.00
CA ARG A 328 -0.98 -15.01 -0.77
C ARG A 328 -0.60 -14.69 0.69
N ILE A 329 0.04 -13.56 0.92
CA ILE A 329 0.16 -12.95 2.24
C ILE A 329 -1.20 -12.32 2.56
N ASP A 330 -1.84 -12.76 3.63
CA ASP A 330 -3.13 -12.23 4.10
C ASP A 330 -3.11 -11.76 5.56
N LYS A 331 -1.99 -11.95 6.27
CA LYS A 331 -1.80 -11.46 7.64
C LYS A 331 -0.33 -11.15 7.92
N ILE A 332 -0.07 -9.99 8.50
CA ILE A 332 1.27 -9.57 8.96
C ILE A 332 1.22 -9.41 10.48
N SER A 333 2.02 -10.19 11.21
CA SER A 333 2.05 -10.18 12.68
C SER A 333 3.36 -9.58 13.19
N ILE A 334 3.29 -8.71 14.19
CA ILE A 334 4.46 -8.09 14.84
C ILE A 334 4.58 -8.69 16.24
N LEU A 335 5.73 -9.30 16.52
CA LEU A 335 6.03 -9.99 17.75
C LEU A 335 7.21 -9.32 18.46
N ILE A 336 7.14 -9.29 19.79
CA ILE A 336 8.21 -8.84 20.68
C ILE A 336 8.47 -9.96 21.68
N ASN A 337 9.70 -10.50 21.72
CA ASN A 337 10.04 -11.69 22.51
C ASN A 337 9.10 -12.89 22.23
N ASP A 338 8.76 -13.10 20.96
CA ASP A 338 7.81 -14.12 20.48
C ASP A 338 6.35 -13.98 20.99
N GLU A 339 6.03 -12.94 21.74
CA GLU A 339 4.65 -12.54 22.03
C GLU A 339 4.11 -11.62 20.91
N LYS A 340 2.98 -11.97 20.31
CA LYS A 340 2.28 -11.11 19.35
C LYS A 340 1.78 -9.83 20.03
N LYS A 341 2.09 -8.66 19.45
CA LYS A 341 1.69 -7.33 19.95
C LYS A 341 0.81 -6.55 18.97
N LYS A 342 1.07 -6.67 17.66
CA LYS A 342 0.19 -6.16 16.61
C LYS A 342 -0.07 -7.20 15.53
N GLU A 343 -1.19 -7.08 14.84
CA GLU A 343 -1.53 -7.89 13.67
C GLU A 343 -2.30 -7.05 12.65
N TYR A 344 -1.93 -7.15 11.38
CA TYR A 344 -2.62 -6.57 10.24
C TYR A 344 -3.26 -7.70 9.45
N ASN A 345 -4.59 -7.76 9.42
CA ASN A 345 -5.35 -8.75 8.68
C ASN A 345 -5.84 -8.13 7.36
N LEU A 346 -5.55 -8.78 6.23
CA LEU A 346 -5.91 -8.33 4.89
C LEU A 346 -7.09 -9.17 4.39
N ASN A 347 -8.31 -8.61 4.40
CA ASN A 347 -9.47 -9.30 3.85
C ASN A 347 -9.38 -9.33 2.31
N ILE A 348 -9.03 -10.47 1.71
CA ILE A 348 -8.80 -10.58 0.27
C ILE A 348 -9.92 -11.38 -0.41
N GLN A 349 -10.64 -10.73 -1.33
CA GLN A 349 -11.72 -11.33 -2.13
C GLN A 349 -11.44 -11.14 -3.62
N ASN A 350 -11.59 -12.20 -4.41
CA ASN A 350 -11.31 -12.19 -5.86
C ASN A 350 -9.93 -11.58 -6.23
N ASN A 351 -8.92 -11.82 -5.39
CA ASN A 351 -7.56 -11.29 -5.52
C ASN A 351 -7.46 -9.76 -5.42
N LEU A 352 -8.36 -9.11 -4.66
CA LEU A 352 -8.37 -7.69 -4.29
C LEU A 352 -8.48 -7.58 -2.75
N ILE A 353 -7.73 -6.67 -2.10
CA ILE A 353 -7.88 -6.38 -0.67
C ILE A 353 -9.15 -5.55 -0.48
N LYS A 354 -10.13 -6.01 0.28
CA LYS A 354 -11.38 -5.32 0.62
C LYS A 354 -11.29 -4.46 1.85
N ASP A 355 -10.55 -4.90 2.85
CA ASP A 355 -10.21 -4.10 4.02
C ASP A 355 -8.88 -4.55 4.62
N ILE A 356 -8.26 -3.65 5.39
CA ILE A 356 -7.15 -3.96 6.30
C ILE A 356 -7.60 -3.65 7.73
N GLN A 357 -7.56 -4.67 8.58
CA GLN A 357 -7.92 -4.58 9.99
C GLN A 357 -6.65 -4.68 10.85
N GLU A 358 -6.28 -3.60 11.54
CA GLU A 358 -5.24 -3.62 12.57
C GLU A 358 -5.83 -4.07 13.92
N SER A 359 -5.12 -4.97 14.60
CA SER A 359 -5.41 -5.45 15.95
C SER A 359 -4.18 -5.30 16.86
N GLY A 360 -4.34 -4.69 18.03
CA GLY A 360 -3.39 -4.74 19.13
C GLY A 360 -3.67 -5.90 20.09
N PHE A 361 -2.63 -6.39 20.78
CA PHE A 361 -2.74 -7.49 21.74
C PHE A 361 -2.10 -7.10 23.09
N GLU A 362 -2.93 -7.06 24.15
CA GLU A 362 -2.51 -6.74 25.51
C GLU A 362 -3.08 -7.78 26.48
N ASN A 363 -2.22 -8.39 27.31
CA ASN A 363 -2.59 -9.41 28.30
C ASN A 363 -3.48 -10.56 27.74
N GLY A 364 -3.28 -10.92 26.47
CA GLY A 364 -4.05 -11.94 25.76
C GLY A 364 -5.37 -11.46 25.14
N SER A 365 -5.81 -10.24 25.43
CA SER A 365 -6.99 -9.60 24.83
C SER A 365 -6.65 -8.97 23.48
N GLU A 366 -7.55 -9.11 22.50
CA GLU A 366 -7.46 -8.44 21.20
C GLU A 366 -8.24 -7.11 21.23
N ILE A 367 -7.60 -6.02 20.81
CA ILE A 367 -8.22 -4.70 20.63
C ILE A 367 -8.14 -4.35 19.15
N LYS A 368 -9.29 -4.13 18.50
CA LYS A 368 -9.36 -3.79 17.06
C LYS A 368 -9.46 -2.29 16.87
N LEU A 369 -8.60 -1.75 16.00
CA LEU A 369 -8.72 -0.38 15.50
C LEU A 369 -9.83 -0.31 14.44
N PRO A 370 -10.26 0.89 13.99
CA PRO A 370 -11.07 0.99 12.77
C PRO A 370 -10.36 0.33 11.59
N LYS A 371 -11.11 -0.40 10.76
CA LYS A 371 -10.60 -0.96 9.51
C LYS A 371 -10.47 0.11 8.43
N GLU A 372 -9.50 -0.05 7.55
CA GLU A 372 -9.35 0.74 6.32
C GLU A 372 -10.04 -0.02 5.18
N ASP A 373 -11.13 0.52 4.62
CA ASP A 373 -11.93 -0.10 3.56
C ASP A 373 -11.45 0.28 2.15
N PHE A 374 -11.49 -0.68 1.22
CA PHE A 374 -11.00 -0.54 -0.16
C PHE A 374 -12.04 -1.00 -1.19
N ASP A 375 -12.54 -0.05 -1.96
CA ASP A 375 -13.38 -0.32 -3.13
C ASP A 375 -12.65 -0.17 -4.46
N TYR A 376 -13.14 -0.96 -5.43
CA TYR A 376 -12.56 -1.07 -6.75
C TYR A 376 -13.66 -0.92 -7.78
N ILE A 377 -13.35 -0.23 -8.86
CA ILE A 377 -14.23 -0.15 -10.02
C ILE A 377 -14.39 -1.55 -10.60
N ASN A 378 -15.50 -2.20 -10.26
CA ASN A 378 -16.04 -3.29 -11.05
C ASN A 378 -16.37 -2.68 -12.42
N LYS A 379 -15.48 -2.87 -13.40
CA LYS A 379 -15.80 -2.58 -14.80
C LYS A 379 -16.87 -3.57 -15.23
N THR A 380 -18.13 -3.26 -14.94
CA THR A 380 -19.28 -3.87 -15.61
C THR A 380 -18.95 -3.77 -17.08
N VAL A 381 -18.72 -4.91 -17.71
CA VAL A 381 -18.23 -4.90 -19.08
C VAL A 381 -19.40 -4.41 -19.93
N SER A 382 -19.36 -3.14 -20.33
CA SER A 382 -19.94 -2.72 -21.60
C SER A 382 -19.09 -3.37 -22.69
N GLY A 383 -19.24 -4.68 -22.78
CA GLY A 383 -18.59 -5.55 -23.73
C GLY A 383 -19.56 -5.85 -24.84
N PHE A 384 -19.05 -6.53 -25.86
CA PHE A 384 -19.89 -7.04 -26.93
C PHE A 384 -20.91 -8.01 -26.34
N ILE A 385 -22.18 -7.59 -26.31
CA ILE A 385 -23.29 -8.50 -26.11
C ILE A 385 -23.22 -9.49 -27.28
N LYS A 386 -23.20 -10.79 -26.97
CA LYS A 386 -23.30 -11.83 -28.00
C LYS A 386 -24.62 -11.60 -28.74
N ASN A 387 -24.53 -11.12 -29.98
CA ASN A 387 -25.70 -11.00 -30.83
C ASN A 387 -26.08 -12.40 -31.33
N ASP A 388 -27.04 -13.03 -30.67
CA ASP A 388 -27.55 -14.36 -31.06
C ASP A 388 -28.18 -14.37 -32.48
N ASN A 389 -28.48 -13.19 -33.04
CA ASN A 389 -28.95 -13.02 -34.41
C ASN A 389 -27.82 -12.73 -35.43
N PHE A 390 -26.56 -12.65 -35.00
CA PHE A 390 -25.43 -12.48 -35.94
C PHE A 390 -25.09 -13.83 -36.61
N LEU A 391 -25.65 -14.03 -37.80
CA LEU A 391 -25.32 -15.17 -38.65
C LEU A 391 -23.91 -14.96 -39.24
N LEU A 392 -23.02 -15.93 -39.01
CA LEU A 392 -21.72 -15.96 -39.68
C LEU A 392 -21.91 -16.13 -41.20
N PRO A 393 -21.12 -15.45 -42.05
CA PRO A 393 -21.21 -15.62 -43.50
C PRO A 393 -21.09 -17.09 -43.92
N THR A 394 -22.03 -17.54 -44.74
CA THR A 394 -22.05 -18.88 -45.31
C THR A 394 -21.62 -18.86 -46.77
N ASP A 395 -21.08 -19.99 -47.25
CA ASP A 395 -20.87 -20.22 -48.67
C ASP A 395 -22.21 -20.54 -49.39
N SER A 396 -22.15 -20.77 -50.71
CA SER A 396 -23.33 -21.13 -51.52
C SER A 396 -23.97 -22.47 -51.14
N ASN A 397 -23.33 -23.27 -50.28
CA ASN A 397 -23.84 -24.53 -49.73
C ASN A 397 -24.35 -24.37 -48.29
N ASN A 398 -24.53 -23.12 -47.84
CA ASN A 398 -24.97 -22.73 -46.51
C ASN A 398 -24.01 -23.17 -45.37
N LYS A 399 -22.73 -23.40 -45.68
CA LYS A 399 -21.70 -23.78 -44.72
C LYS A 399 -20.98 -22.54 -44.22
N VAL A 400 -20.88 -22.38 -42.90
CA VAL A 400 -20.11 -21.28 -42.28
C VAL A 400 -18.67 -21.31 -42.79
N ILE A 401 -18.18 -20.18 -43.29
CA ILE A 401 -16.82 -20.04 -43.82
C ILE A 401 -15.82 -20.19 -42.66
N GLN A 402 -15.33 -21.41 -42.45
CA GLN A 402 -14.22 -21.69 -41.54
C GLN A 402 -12.91 -21.56 -42.31
N LEU A 403 -12.10 -20.55 -41.96
CA LEU A 403 -10.71 -20.50 -42.36
C LEU A 403 -10.00 -21.71 -41.73
N ASN A 404 -9.64 -22.69 -42.55
CA ASN A 404 -8.96 -23.92 -42.14
C ASN A 404 -7.51 -23.63 -41.67
N SER A 405 -7.35 -23.08 -40.47
CA SER A 405 -6.10 -23.20 -39.74
C SER A 405 -6.06 -24.57 -39.04
N HIS A 406 -4.96 -25.30 -39.15
CA HIS A 406 -4.75 -26.60 -38.48
C HIS A 406 -4.49 -26.46 -36.96
N SER A 407 -4.99 -25.39 -36.33
CA SER A 407 -4.89 -25.19 -34.89
C SER A 407 -6.17 -25.64 -34.20
N SER A 408 -6.03 -26.22 -33.00
CA SER A 408 -7.15 -26.72 -32.18
C SER A 408 -8.02 -25.62 -31.55
N TYR A 409 -7.91 -24.38 -32.05
CA TYR A 409 -8.60 -23.19 -31.55
C TYR A 409 -9.67 -22.75 -32.54
N LYS A 410 -10.92 -23.18 -32.31
CA LYS A 410 -12.07 -22.70 -33.09
C LYS A 410 -12.54 -21.33 -32.58
N GLY A 411 -11.98 -20.27 -33.15
CA GLY A 411 -12.44 -18.89 -32.93
C GLY A 411 -11.81 -17.91 -33.90
N THR A 412 -12.59 -16.95 -34.37
CA THR A 412 -12.08 -15.75 -35.06
C THR A 412 -11.62 -14.74 -34.02
N PHE A 413 -10.32 -14.47 -33.95
CA PHE A 413 -9.76 -13.41 -33.11
C PHE A 413 -9.74 -12.10 -33.89
N PHE A 414 -10.41 -11.08 -33.38
CA PHE A 414 -10.06 -9.69 -33.70
C PHE A 414 -9.04 -9.25 -32.65
N GLN A 415 -7.78 -9.15 -33.06
CA GLN A 415 -6.77 -8.50 -32.25
C GLN A 415 -6.88 -7.00 -32.50
N ASP A 416 -7.17 -6.24 -31.45
CA ASP A 416 -7.05 -4.79 -31.52
C ASP A 416 -5.57 -4.44 -31.71
N VAL A 417 -5.29 -3.66 -32.76
CA VAL A 417 -3.95 -3.15 -33.10
C VAL A 417 -3.67 -1.78 -32.48
N ASN A 418 -4.66 -1.16 -31.83
CA ASN A 418 -4.62 0.23 -31.37
C ASN A 418 -4.72 0.44 -29.84
N GLY A 419 -4.70 -0.62 -29.02
CA GLY A 419 -4.31 -0.57 -27.60
C GLY A 419 -5.40 -0.23 -26.57
#